data_AF-A0A1R1CAH0-F1
#
_entry.id   AF-A0A1R1CAH0-F1
#
_cell.length_a   1.000
_cell.length_b   1.000
_cell.length_c   1.000
_cell.angle_alpha   90.00
_cell.angle_beta   90.00
_cell.angle_gamma   90.00
#
_symmetry.space_group_name_H-M   'P 1'
#
loop_
_entity.id
_entity.type
_entity.pdbx_description
1 polymer ?
#
loop_
_entity_poly.entity_id
_entity_poly.type
_entity_poly.pdbx_seq_one_letter_code
_entity_poly.pdbx_strand_id
1 'polypeptide(L)'
;MWIGITAFPHKTHIDAGIAMFVHPDNETYASQWFVRDSGAFTSANFHFSGGKTLQGGDSLNIRQRIYVHEGDVNSGQVKERFQEYIEPIAIEIIRT
;
A
#
# COMPACT_ATOMS: atom_id res chain seq x y z
N MET A 1 4.51 -0.12 -6.76
CA MET A 1 3.14 -0.37 -7.24
C MET A 1 2.18 -0.05 -6.12
N TRP A 2 1.01 0.54 -6.44
CA TRP A 2 -0.08 0.75 -5.49
C TRP A 2 -1.42 0.34 -6.09
N ILE A 3 -2.41 0.17 -5.23
CA ILE A 3 -3.82 0.04 -5.58
C ILE A 3 -4.62 0.97 -4.66
N GLY A 4 -5.74 1.53 -5.14
CA GLY A 4 -6.59 2.45 -4.39
C GLY A 4 -8.08 2.18 -4.58
N ILE A 5 -8.89 2.50 -3.58
CA ILE A 5 -10.35 2.55 -3.65
C ILE A 5 -10.80 3.91 -3.10
N THR A 6 -11.70 4.57 -3.81
CA THR A 6 -12.37 5.80 -3.35
C THR A 6 -13.85 5.52 -3.13
N ALA A 7 -14.38 5.94 -1.99
CA ALA A 7 -15.80 5.93 -1.70
C ALA A 7 -16.42 7.28 -2.06
N PHE A 8 -17.53 7.24 -2.80
CA PHE A 8 -18.34 8.40 -3.17
C PHE A 8 -19.66 8.35 -2.39
N PRO A 9 -19.75 8.98 -1.21
CA PRO A 9 -20.95 8.94 -0.40
C PRO A 9 -22.12 9.68 -1.06
N HIS A 10 -23.31 9.06 -1.09
CA HIS A 10 -24.54 9.65 -1.64
C HIS A 10 -25.14 10.81 -0.80
N LYS A 11 -24.47 11.27 0.26
CA LYS A 11 -24.91 12.38 1.17
C LYS A 11 -23.82 13.46 1.22
N THR A 12 -24.07 14.56 1.95
CA THR A 12 -23.09 15.65 2.21
C THR A 12 -21.92 15.19 3.08
N HIS A 13 -21.09 14.29 2.55
CA HIS A 13 -19.83 13.87 3.12
C HIS A 13 -18.72 14.14 2.10
N ILE A 14 -17.50 14.27 2.59
CA ILE A 14 -16.33 14.35 1.72
C ILE A 14 -16.06 12.96 1.11
N ASP A 15 -15.62 12.96 -0.14
CA ASP A 15 -15.07 11.75 -0.74
C ASP A 15 -13.82 11.34 0.04
N ALA A 16 -13.62 10.04 0.22
CA ALA A 16 -12.45 9.52 0.92
C ALA A 16 -11.91 8.30 0.20
N GLY A 17 -10.58 8.18 0.16
CA GLY A 17 -9.89 7.07 -0.45
C GLY A 17 -8.91 6.39 0.50
N ILE A 18 -8.70 5.11 0.22
CA ILE A 18 -7.66 4.30 0.85
C ILE A 18 -6.80 3.72 -0.27
N ALA A 19 -5.49 3.92 -0.17
CA ALA A 19 -4.50 3.32 -1.04
C ALA A 19 -3.57 2.40 -0.25
N MET A 20 -3.16 1.30 -0.87
CA MET A 20 -2.16 0.40 -0.32
C MET A 20 -0.90 0.39 -1.19
N PHE A 21 0.24 0.60 -0.55
CA PHE A 21 1.55 0.69 -1.19
C PHE A 21 2.37 -0.55 -0.88
N VAL A 22 3.00 -1.10 -1.90
CA VAL A 22 3.94 -2.23 -1.78
C VAL A 22 5.33 -1.72 -2.17
N HIS A 23 6.28 -1.92 -1.27
CA HIS A 23 7.68 -1.52 -1.51
C HIS A 23 8.34 -2.43 -2.57
N PRO A 24 9.17 -1.88 -3.47
CA PRO A 24 9.96 -2.66 -4.43
C PRO A 24 10.86 -3.74 -3.81
N ASP A 25 11.42 -3.48 -2.63
CA ASP A 25 12.24 -4.45 -1.87
C ASP A 25 11.49 -5.71 -1.40
N ASN A 26 10.17 -5.77 -1.53
CA ASN A 26 9.46 -7.01 -1.24
C ASN A 26 9.79 -8.04 -2.31
N GLU A 27 10.19 -9.25 -1.92
CA GLU A 27 10.49 -10.38 -2.82
C GLU A 27 9.41 -10.66 -3.87
N THR A 28 8.16 -10.32 -3.53
CA THR A 28 6.99 -10.57 -4.35
C THR A 28 6.52 -9.34 -5.15
N TYR A 29 7.40 -8.36 -5.35
CA TYR A 29 7.13 -7.21 -6.19
C TYR A 29 7.16 -7.56 -7.69
N ALA A 30 6.25 -7.08 -8.55
CA ALA A 30 5.09 -6.24 -8.26
C ALA A 30 3.88 -7.09 -7.87
N SER A 31 3.21 -6.73 -6.77
CA SER A 31 2.17 -7.57 -6.18
C SER A 31 0.98 -7.84 -7.10
N GLN A 32 0.45 -9.05 -7.04
CA GLN A 32 -0.89 -9.35 -7.52
C GLN A 32 -1.93 -9.00 -6.44
N TRP A 33 -3.04 -8.41 -6.87
CA TRP A 33 -4.05 -7.86 -5.98
C TRP A 33 -5.22 -8.81 -5.80
N PHE A 34 -5.61 -9.03 -4.55
CA PHE A 34 -6.86 -9.69 -4.21
C PHE A 34 -7.85 -8.62 -3.76
N VAL A 35 -8.84 -8.37 -4.63
CA VAL A 35 -9.91 -7.40 -4.40
C VAL A 35 -11.26 -8.13 -4.46
N ARG A 36 -12.16 -7.80 -3.54
CA ARG A 36 -13.54 -8.31 -3.48
C ARG A 36 -14.51 -7.22 -3.05
N ASP A 37 -15.75 -7.34 -3.50
CA ASP A 37 -16.90 -6.54 -3.06
C ASP A 37 -17.18 -6.68 -1.55
N SER A 38 -16.79 -7.79 -0.95
CA SER A 38 -16.82 -8.02 0.51
C SER A 38 -15.84 -7.15 1.31
N GLY A 39 -15.03 -6.31 0.65
CA GLY A 39 -14.07 -5.41 1.30
C GLY A 39 -12.64 -5.94 1.40
N ALA A 40 -12.36 -7.14 0.89
CA ALA A 40 -10.99 -7.63 0.80
C ALA A 40 -10.21 -6.75 -0.19
N PHE A 41 -9.08 -6.21 0.26
CA PHE A 41 -8.22 -5.32 -0.50
C PHE A 41 -6.78 -5.49 -0.02
N THR A 42 -6.05 -6.42 -0.64
CA THR A 42 -4.70 -6.78 -0.17
C THR A 42 -3.82 -7.30 -1.30
N SER A 43 -2.49 -7.27 -1.08
CA SER A 43 -1.53 -7.96 -1.91
C SER A 43 -1.60 -9.45 -1.58
N ALA A 44 -1.88 -10.29 -2.57
CA ALA A 44 -2.09 -11.73 -2.36
C ALA A 44 -1.02 -12.56 -3.05
N ASN A 45 0.23 -12.12 -2.94
CA ASN A 45 1.31 -12.69 -3.74
C ASN A 45 1.50 -14.17 -3.46
N PHE A 46 1.52 -14.58 -2.19
CA PHE A 46 1.67 -16.00 -1.86
C PHE A 46 0.48 -16.86 -2.25
N HIS A 47 -0.72 -16.29 -2.35
CA HIS A 47 -1.87 -17.06 -2.84
C HIS A 47 -1.69 -17.41 -4.32
N PHE A 48 -1.21 -16.46 -5.12
CA PHE A 48 -1.05 -16.65 -6.57
C PHE A 48 0.32 -17.19 -6.99
N SER A 49 1.35 -17.09 -6.14
CA SER A 49 2.70 -17.60 -6.40
C SER A 49 2.92 -19.05 -5.93
N GLY A 50 1.87 -19.72 -5.45
CA GLY A 50 1.97 -21.10 -4.95
C GLY A 50 2.49 -21.23 -3.51
N GLY A 51 2.46 -20.14 -2.74
CA GLY A 51 2.88 -20.10 -1.34
C GLY A 51 4.35 -19.70 -1.14
N LYS A 52 4.76 -19.58 0.12
CA LYS A 52 6.16 -19.45 0.54
C LYS A 52 6.39 -20.32 1.76
N THR A 53 7.39 -21.19 1.69
CA THR A 53 7.83 -22.01 2.83
C THR A 53 8.97 -21.28 3.54
N LEU A 54 8.91 -21.22 4.87
CA LEU A 54 9.98 -20.71 5.73
C LEU A 54 10.53 -21.86 6.56
N GLN A 55 11.84 -22.04 6.56
CA GLN A 55 12.54 -22.97 7.43
C GLN A 55 12.84 -22.34 8.80
N GLY A 56 13.25 -23.15 9.77
CA GLY A 56 13.67 -22.66 11.07
C GLY A 56 14.86 -21.70 10.95
N GLY A 57 14.66 -20.44 11.35
CA GLY A 57 15.67 -19.38 11.24
C GLY A 57 15.47 -18.42 10.06
N ASP A 58 14.58 -18.74 9.12
CA ASP A 58 14.26 -17.83 8.02
C ASP A 58 13.46 -16.62 8.52
N SER A 59 13.60 -15.51 7.80
CA SER A 59 12.81 -14.29 8.03
C SER A 59 12.16 -13.84 6.74
N LEU A 60 10.89 -13.44 6.84
CA LEU A 60 10.15 -12.82 5.75
C LEU A 60 9.93 -11.34 6.06
N ASN A 61 10.47 -10.48 5.22
CA ASN A 61 10.28 -9.04 5.32
C ASN A 61 9.20 -8.60 4.35
N ILE A 62 8.15 -7.97 4.88
CA ILE A 62 7.06 -7.39 4.09
C ILE A 62 6.96 -5.91 4.45
N ARG A 63 7.17 -5.05 3.46
CA ARG A 63 7.06 -3.60 3.60
C ARG A 63 5.84 -3.09 2.84
N GLN A 64 4.84 -2.64 3.59
CA GLN A 64 3.61 -2.08 3.05
C GLN A 64 3.21 -0.82 3.80
N ARG A 65 2.48 0.08 3.15
CA ARG A 65 1.88 1.26 3.77
C ARG A 65 0.43 1.39 3.35
N ILE A 66 -0.45 1.68 4.30
CA ILE A 66 -1.81 2.12 4.04
C ILE A 66 -1.81 3.65 4.08
N TYR A 67 -2.39 4.26 3.06
CA TYR A 67 -2.54 5.70 2.94
C TYR A 67 -4.02 6.05 2.83
N VAL A 68 -4.54 6.75 3.85
CA VAL A 68 -5.91 7.26 3.88
C VAL A 68 -5.89 8.71 3.47
N HIS A 69 -6.76 9.11 2.55
CA HIS A 69 -6.79 10.46 2.00
C HIS A 69 -8.22 10.95 1.75
N GLU A 70 -8.37 12.26 1.73
CA GLU A 70 -9.58 12.90 1.21
C GLU A 70 -9.56 12.85 -0.32
N GLY A 71 -10.75 12.78 -0.92
CA GLY A 71 -10.93 12.81 -2.36
C GLY A 71 -10.54 11.52 -3.09
N ASP A 72 -10.34 11.65 -4.39
CA ASP A 72 -9.93 10.59 -5.28
C ASP A 72 -8.41 10.40 -5.30
N VAL A 73 -7.92 9.48 -6.13
CA VAL A 73 -6.49 9.18 -6.23
C VAL A 73 -5.62 10.37 -6.64
N ASN A 74 -6.20 11.34 -7.36
CA ASN A 74 -5.50 12.53 -7.84
C ASN A 74 -5.48 13.61 -6.78
N SER A 75 -6.64 13.96 -6.21
CA SER A 75 -6.71 14.98 -5.15
C SER A 75 -6.06 14.52 -3.85
N GLY A 76 -6.06 13.21 -3.58
CA GLY A 76 -5.30 12.59 -2.51
C GLY A 76 -3.79 12.48 -2.75
N GLN A 77 -3.27 12.87 -3.92
CA GLN A 77 -1.82 12.81 -4.23
C GLN A 77 -1.20 11.42 -4.02
N VAL A 78 -1.94 10.36 -4.37
CA VAL A 78 -1.55 8.98 -4.06
C VAL A 78 -0.21 8.62 -4.70
N LYS A 79 0.05 9.13 -5.91
CA LYS A 79 1.31 8.88 -6.64
C LYS A 79 2.49 9.49 -5.89
N GLU A 80 2.37 10.74 -5.45
CA GLU A 80 3.41 11.48 -4.75
C GLU A 80 3.72 10.83 -3.40
N ARG A 81 2.67 10.45 -2.65
CA ARG A 81 2.78 9.74 -1.37
C ARG A 81 3.38 8.35 -1.53
N PHE A 82 3.16 7.69 -2.67
CA PHE A 82 3.85 6.45 -3.01
C PHE A 82 5.34 6.68 -3.30
N GLN A 83 5.71 7.76 -4.02
CA GLN A 83 7.13 8.10 -4.25
C GLN A 83 7.86 8.37 -2.93
N GLU A 84 7.28 9.19 -2.05
CA GLU A 84 7.83 9.45 -0.70
C GLU A 84 7.98 8.17 0.13
N TYR A 85 7.14 7.15 -0.12
CA TYR A 85 7.23 5.87 0.58
C TYR A 85 8.41 5.02 0.09
N ILE A 86 8.66 4.97 -1.22
CA ILE A 86 9.73 4.15 -1.80
C ILE A 86 11.08 4.86 -1.82
N GLU A 87 11.08 6.18 -1.75
CA GLU A 87 12.27 7.03 -1.69
C GLU A 87 12.12 8.03 -0.52
N PRO A 88 12.20 7.55 0.74
CA PRO A 88 12.09 8.43 1.89
C PRO A 88 13.29 9.38 1.97
N ILE A 89 13.01 10.66 2.22
CA ILE A 89 14.06 11.67 2.43
C ILE A 89 14.78 11.35 3.74
N ALA A 90 16.11 11.28 3.71
CA ALA A 90 16.92 11.18 4.91
C ALA A 90 16.85 12.50 5.69
N ILE A 91 16.34 12.44 6.92
CA ILE A 91 16.25 13.59 7.82
C ILE A 91 17.28 13.41 8.94
N GLU A 92 18.18 14.37 9.11
CA GLU A 92 19.07 14.44 10.26
C GLU A 92 18.52 15.45 11.27
N ILE A 93 18.31 15.02 12.52
CA ILE A 93 17.86 15.90 13.61
C ILE A 93 19.10 16.40 14.35
N ILE A 94 19.51 17.64 14.09
CA ILE A 94 20.56 18.31 14.86
C ILE A 94 19.93 18.86 16.14
N ARG A 95 20.33 18.31 17.30
CA ARG A 95 19.95 18.87 18.61
C ARG A 95 21.03 19.87 19.05
N THR A 96 20.60 21.07 19.43
CA THR A 96 21.44 22.12 20.04
C THR A 96 21.29 22.14 21.54
#